data_AF-A0A937M8P0-F1
#
_entry.id   AF-A0A937M8P0-F1
#
_cell.length_a   1.000
_cell.length_b   1.000
_cell.length_c   1.000
_cell.angle_alpha   90.00
_cell.angle_beta   90.00
_cell.angle_gamma   90.00
#
_symmetry.space_group_name_H-M   'P 1'
#
loop_
_entity.id
_entity.type
_entity.pdbx_description
1 polymer ?
#
loop_
_entity_poly.entity_id
_entity_poly.type
_entity_poly.pdbx_seq_one_letter_code
_entity_poly.pdbx_strand_id
1 'polypeptide(L)'
;MPGADDVLFVLMLENALLEKKGQAFEDFFVRAAITLWGADFVPWRPQGPIVGDMKCDGYRNSEKAVFQSYAPEKYEASKFVGKINDNFNGARIWFGEKMQKWVFVHNQKGGLPAEAGMFILDLEKQNPNIKLETWTPEHLVQQLLELSASNLGNLFPTQVKGQSFSKATWEYLAKAAKSEIGVEPQYQLNRLPLDDELDNLDEDDREVRRRLLGYSRWYDPANKIEVFEKLAGLGHGEELVKINAQRLQAADLIQITENHYLPLNKDICQQAAESLMDEFLQELED
;
A
#
# COMPACT_ATOMS: atom_id res chain seq x y z
N MET A 1 -4.21 -33.52 8.10
CA MET A 1 -4.87 -32.75 7.02
C MET A 1 -5.65 -31.65 7.71
N PRO A 2 -5.54 -30.39 7.29
CA PRO A 2 -6.41 -29.34 7.81
C PRO A 2 -7.87 -29.75 7.61
N GLY A 3 -8.72 -29.54 8.61
CA GLY A 3 -10.15 -29.79 8.51
C GLY A 3 -10.81 -28.86 7.49
N ALA A 4 -12.03 -29.18 7.07
CA ALA A 4 -12.80 -28.30 6.18
C ALA A 4 -13.03 -26.90 6.81
N ASP A 5 -13.15 -26.84 8.13
CA ASP A 5 -13.31 -25.59 8.89
C ASP A 5 -12.05 -24.72 8.82
N ASP A 6 -10.85 -25.31 8.77
CA ASP A 6 -9.58 -24.57 8.69
C ASP A 6 -9.49 -23.81 7.36
N VAL A 7 -9.95 -24.42 6.25
CA VAL A 7 -9.97 -23.77 4.93
C VAL A 7 -10.93 -22.59 4.91
N LEU A 8 -12.09 -22.71 5.56
CA LEU A 8 -13.02 -21.58 5.67
C LEU A 8 -12.38 -20.42 6.43
N PHE A 9 -11.79 -20.69 7.60
CA PHE A 9 -11.20 -19.64 8.40
C PHE A 9 -10.03 -18.97 7.70
N VAL A 10 -9.19 -19.71 6.97
CA VAL A 10 -8.15 -19.14 6.10
C VAL A 10 -8.76 -18.12 5.15
N LEU A 11 -9.77 -18.51 4.37
CA LEU A 11 -10.40 -17.64 3.38
C LEU A 11 -11.07 -16.41 4.03
N MET A 12 -11.73 -16.60 5.16
CA MET A 12 -12.37 -15.49 5.90
C MET A 12 -11.35 -14.50 6.45
N LEU A 13 -10.23 -15.00 6.98
CA LEU A 13 -9.12 -14.20 7.50
C LEU A 13 -8.43 -13.42 6.37
N GLU A 14 -8.03 -14.10 5.29
CA GLU A 14 -7.40 -13.48 4.13
C GLU A 14 -8.29 -12.40 3.54
N ASN A 15 -9.58 -12.70 3.32
CA ASN A 15 -10.54 -11.73 2.82
C ASN A 15 -10.68 -10.53 3.78
N ALA A 16 -10.80 -10.75 5.09
CA ALA A 16 -10.92 -9.65 6.03
C ALA A 16 -9.67 -8.78 6.09
N LEU A 17 -8.48 -9.38 6.01
CA LEU A 17 -7.21 -8.66 6.04
C LEU A 17 -6.99 -7.86 4.76
N LEU A 18 -7.37 -8.38 3.60
CA LEU A 18 -7.18 -7.70 2.30
C LEU A 18 -8.26 -6.64 2.04
N GLU A 19 -9.51 -6.90 2.40
CA GLU A 19 -10.63 -5.99 2.10
C GLU A 19 -10.68 -4.79 3.05
N LYS A 20 -10.35 -4.97 4.34
CA LYS A 20 -10.47 -3.88 5.32
C LYS A 20 -9.40 -2.83 5.09
N LYS A 21 -9.83 -1.57 5.10
CA LYS A 21 -9.01 -0.36 4.99
C LYS A 21 -9.27 0.57 6.18
N GLY A 22 -8.38 1.53 6.36
CA GLY A 22 -8.41 2.56 7.39
C GLY A 22 -8.73 2.01 8.77
N GLN A 23 -9.65 2.69 9.46
CA GLN A 23 -10.10 2.33 10.81
C GLN A 23 -10.67 0.91 10.89
N ALA A 24 -11.31 0.40 9.84
CA ALA A 24 -11.88 -0.93 9.85
C ALA A 24 -10.81 -2.04 9.92
N PHE A 25 -9.64 -1.79 9.32
CA PHE A 25 -8.49 -2.69 9.43
C PHE A 25 -7.88 -2.65 10.82
N GLU A 26 -7.66 -1.46 11.37
CA GLU A 26 -7.17 -1.27 12.74
C GLU A 26 -8.08 -1.98 13.76
N ASP A 27 -9.39 -1.78 13.66
CA ASP A 27 -10.38 -2.41 14.53
C ASP A 27 -10.40 -3.94 14.40
N PHE A 28 -10.11 -4.47 13.22
CA PHE A 28 -9.96 -5.91 13.02
C PHE A 28 -8.66 -6.43 13.64
N PHE A 29 -7.54 -5.76 13.38
CA PHE A 29 -6.25 -6.10 13.96
C PHE A 29 -6.30 -6.08 15.49
N VAL A 30 -6.88 -5.05 16.11
CA VAL A 30 -7.03 -4.94 17.56
C VAL A 30 -7.83 -6.14 18.12
N ARG A 31 -8.93 -6.53 17.48
CA ARG A 31 -9.71 -7.72 17.90
C ARG A 31 -8.92 -9.01 17.74
N ALA A 32 -8.19 -9.15 16.64
CA ALA A 32 -7.31 -10.28 16.39
C ALA A 32 -6.22 -10.39 17.48
N ALA A 33 -5.54 -9.28 17.79
CA ALA A 33 -4.49 -9.20 18.80
C ALA A 33 -5.01 -9.49 20.22
N ILE A 34 -6.19 -8.98 20.60
CA ILE A 34 -6.84 -9.34 21.87
C ILE A 34 -7.18 -10.82 21.92
N THR A 35 -7.60 -11.41 20.80
CA THR A 35 -7.93 -12.84 20.74
C THR A 35 -6.68 -13.71 20.85
N LEU A 36 -5.55 -13.27 20.28
CA LEU A 36 -4.25 -13.95 20.36
C LEU A 36 -3.64 -13.87 21.77
N TRP A 37 -3.69 -12.69 22.40
CA TRP A 37 -2.84 -12.39 23.56
C TRP A 37 -3.61 -12.04 24.83
N GLY A 38 -4.94 -11.91 24.75
CA GLY A 38 -5.79 -11.57 25.88
C GLY A 38 -5.32 -10.31 26.61
N ALA A 39 -5.12 -10.42 27.93
CA ALA A 39 -4.72 -9.31 28.78
C ALA A 39 -3.27 -8.82 28.55
N ASP A 40 -2.44 -9.55 27.82
CA ASP A 40 -1.07 -9.13 27.49
C ASP A 40 -1.05 -8.05 26.40
N PHE A 41 -2.15 -7.87 25.66
CA PHE A 41 -2.29 -6.83 24.65
C PHE A 41 -3.27 -5.74 25.10
N VAL A 42 -2.84 -4.49 25.04
CA VAL A 42 -3.61 -3.32 25.43
C VAL A 42 -3.86 -2.45 24.20
N PRO A 43 -5.10 -2.32 23.71
CA PRO A 43 -5.43 -1.42 22.62
C PRO A 43 -5.38 0.03 23.11
N TRP A 44 -4.71 0.90 22.36
CA TRP A 44 -4.59 2.31 22.70
C TRP A 44 -5.41 3.10 21.69
N ARG A 45 -6.23 4.03 22.17
CA ARG A 45 -7.15 4.83 21.35
C ARG A 45 -6.87 6.31 21.57
N PRO A 46 -7.09 7.14 20.54
CA PRO A 46 -6.79 8.56 20.65
C PRO A 46 -7.60 9.25 21.75
N GLN A 47 -6.93 9.97 22.65
CA GLN A 47 -7.59 10.78 23.70
C GLN A 47 -7.82 12.22 23.24
N GLY A 48 -8.62 12.37 22.18
CA GLY A 48 -8.90 13.68 21.59
C GLY A 48 -7.72 14.28 20.81
N PRO A 49 -7.87 15.50 20.29
CA PRO A 49 -6.96 16.08 19.31
C PRO A 49 -5.58 16.48 19.86
N ILE A 50 -5.40 16.54 21.18
CA ILE A 50 -4.16 17.03 21.81
C ILE A 50 -3.18 15.89 22.13
N VAL A 51 -3.68 14.75 22.61
CA VAL A 51 -2.83 13.61 23.02
C VAL A 51 -2.70 12.59 21.88
N GLY A 52 -3.71 12.49 20.99
CA GLY A 52 -3.73 11.50 19.93
C GLY A 52 -3.65 10.06 20.47
N ASP A 53 -3.31 9.11 19.58
CA ASP A 53 -3.11 7.68 19.85
C ASP A 53 -1.64 7.34 20.20
N MET A 54 -0.79 8.35 20.39
CA MET A 54 0.66 8.19 20.58
C MET A 54 1.37 7.39 19.47
N LYS A 55 0.77 7.30 18.27
CA LYS A 55 1.21 6.40 17.19
C LYS A 55 1.30 4.95 17.67
N CYS A 56 0.26 4.48 18.37
CA CYS A 56 0.14 3.12 18.85
C CYS A 56 -1.32 2.65 18.80
N ASP A 57 -1.59 1.69 17.92
CA ASP A 57 -2.89 1.01 17.82
C ASP A 57 -3.04 -0.05 18.92
N GLY A 58 -1.90 -0.57 19.40
CA GLY A 58 -1.86 -1.37 20.61
C GLY A 58 -0.46 -1.76 21.06
N TYR A 59 -0.38 -2.11 22.34
CA TYR A 59 0.87 -2.40 23.04
C TYR A 59 0.82 -3.79 23.67
N ARG A 60 1.81 -4.64 23.38
CA ARG A 60 1.97 -5.94 24.03
C ARG A 60 3.01 -5.87 25.13
N ASN A 61 2.60 -6.16 26.36
CA ASN A 61 3.36 -5.84 27.55
C ASN A 61 4.58 -6.76 27.73
N SER A 62 4.42 -8.06 27.50
CA SER A 62 5.48 -9.06 27.65
C SER A 62 6.68 -8.83 26.71
N GLU A 63 6.42 -8.36 25.49
CA GLU A 63 7.46 -8.09 24.47
C GLU A 63 7.86 -6.60 24.41
N LYS A 64 7.21 -5.74 25.20
CA LYS A 64 7.31 -4.28 25.06
C LYS A 64 7.17 -3.84 23.59
N ALA A 65 6.19 -4.43 22.92
CA ALA A 65 5.99 -4.30 21.49
C ALA A 65 4.89 -3.28 21.18
N VAL A 66 5.24 -2.26 20.39
CA VAL A 66 4.29 -1.28 19.84
C VAL A 66 3.85 -1.76 18.46
N PHE A 67 2.54 -1.84 18.24
CA PHE A 67 1.96 -2.18 16.96
C PHE A 67 1.37 -0.95 16.31
N GLN A 68 1.66 -0.77 15.02
CA GLN A 68 1.06 0.24 14.16
C GLN A 68 0.55 -0.41 12.89
N SER A 69 -0.73 -0.21 12.61
CA SER A 69 -1.44 -0.74 11.47
C SER A 69 -1.52 0.30 10.35
N TYR A 70 -1.37 -0.15 9.11
CA TYR A 70 -1.48 0.68 7.93
C TYR A 70 -2.15 -0.07 6.78
N ALA A 71 -3.36 0.37 6.47
CA ALA A 71 -4.20 -0.20 5.43
C ALA A 71 -4.91 0.94 4.69
N PRO A 72 -4.22 1.69 3.83
CA PRO A 72 -4.78 2.90 3.25
C PRO A 72 -5.98 2.61 2.35
N GLU A 73 -6.95 3.52 2.30
CA GLU A 73 -8.13 3.44 1.41
C GLU A 73 -7.71 3.34 -0.07
N LYS A 74 -6.67 4.11 -0.44
CA LYS A 74 -6.01 4.02 -1.74
C LYS A 74 -4.57 3.60 -1.54
N TYR A 75 -4.15 2.53 -2.22
CA TYR A 75 -2.75 2.13 -2.23
C TYR A 75 -1.90 3.15 -3.01
N GLU A 76 -0.84 3.63 -2.38
CA GLU A 76 0.17 4.49 -2.98
C GLU A 76 1.53 4.10 -2.39
N ALA A 77 2.41 3.50 -3.22
CA ALA A 77 3.69 2.95 -2.78
C ALA A 77 4.59 4.02 -2.13
N SER A 78 4.64 5.21 -2.72
CA SER A 78 5.42 6.37 -2.26
C SER A 78 5.05 6.85 -0.85
N LYS A 79 3.83 6.55 -0.38
CA LYS A 79 3.39 6.93 0.98
C LYS A 79 3.88 6.01 2.08
N PHE A 80 4.38 4.81 1.76
CA PHE A 80 4.77 3.83 2.77
C PHE A 80 5.97 4.30 3.60
N VAL A 81 7.02 4.83 2.96
CA VAL A 81 8.21 5.33 3.66
C VAL A 81 7.81 6.44 4.64
N GLY A 82 7.04 7.42 4.19
CA GLY A 82 6.54 8.50 5.03
C GLY A 82 5.73 7.99 6.23
N LYS A 83 4.83 7.01 6.02
CA LYS A 83 4.05 6.44 7.12
C LYS A 83 4.86 5.61 8.10
N ILE A 84 5.81 4.82 7.63
CA ILE A 84 6.73 4.08 8.50
C ILE A 84 7.53 5.08 9.33
N ASN A 85 8.10 6.11 8.71
CA ASN A 85 8.90 7.13 9.37
C ASN A 85 8.10 7.88 10.46
N ASP A 86 6.91 8.38 10.11
CA ASP A 86 6.04 9.14 11.01
C ASP A 86 5.61 8.29 12.21
N ASN A 87 5.19 7.05 11.94
CA ASN A 87 4.68 6.16 12.98
C ASN A 87 5.81 5.69 13.91
N PHE A 88 6.95 5.25 13.37
CA PHE A 88 8.08 4.79 14.15
C PHE A 88 8.66 5.90 15.04
N ASN A 89 8.95 7.08 14.46
CA ASN A 89 9.51 8.18 15.23
C ASN A 89 8.53 8.75 16.24
N GLY A 90 7.24 8.84 15.89
CA GLY A 90 6.20 9.24 16.83
C GLY A 90 6.09 8.28 18.02
N ALA A 91 6.06 6.96 17.76
CA ALA A 91 6.05 5.96 18.82
C ALA A 91 7.32 6.06 19.69
N ARG A 92 8.50 6.25 19.08
CA ARG A 92 9.75 6.39 19.82
C ARG A 92 9.74 7.56 20.79
N ILE A 93 9.14 8.70 20.41
CA ILE A 93 8.99 9.88 21.27
C ILE A 93 8.16 9.57 22.52
N TRP A 94 7.04 8.85 22.36
CA TRP A 94 6.11 8.57 23.46
C TRP A 94 6.57 7.43 24.37
N PHE A 95 7.14 6.38 23.79
CA PHE A 95 7.44 5.15 24.52
C PHE A 95 8.88 5.11 25.03
N GLY A 96 9.84 5.70 24.30
CA GLY A 96 11.26 5.66 24.66
C GLY A 96 11.72 4.22 25.00
N GLU A 97 12.30 4.04 26.18
CA GLU A 97 12.79 2.73 26.68
C GLU A 97 11.69 1.68 26.93
N LYS A 98 10.42 2.09 26.89
CA LYS A 98 9.27 1.17 26.98
C LYS A 98 8.96 0.48 25.65
N MET A 99 9.64 0.84 24.57
CA MET A 99 9.54 0.17 23.27
C MET A 99 10.84 -0.58 22.99
N GLN A 100 10.78 -1.92 23.05
CA GLN A 100 11.89 -2.80 22.65
C GLN A 100 11.64 -3.46 21.29
N LYS A 101 10.39 -3.42 20.84
CA LYS A 101 9.96 -3.94 19.56
C LYS A 101 8.93 -3.01 18.93
N TRP A 102 9.02 -2.80 17.63
CA TRP A 102 8.05 -2.05 16.85
C TRP A 102 7.61 -2.89 15.66
N VAL A 103 6.30 -3.04 15.49
CA VAL A 103 5.71 -3.91 14.46
C VAL A 103 4.83 -3.08 13.54
N PHE A 104 5.20 -3.06 12.26
CA PHE A 104 4.40 -2.45 11.20
C PHE A 104 3.48 -3.49 10.57
N VAL A 105 2.19 -3.37 10.81
CA VAL A 105 1.17 -4.29 10.32
C VAL A 105 0.51 -3.68 9.09
N HIS A 106 0.44 -4.39 7.97
CA HIS A 106 -0.18 -3.84 6.75
C HIS A 106 -1.01 -4.87 5.97
N ASN A 107 -1.88 -4.38 5.09
CA ASN A 107 -2.79 -5.20 4.31
C ASN A 107 -2.37 -5.43 2.84
N GLN A 108 -1.10 -5.19 2.53
CA GLN A 108 -0.61 -5.32 1.16
C GLN A 108 -0.32 -6.78 0.83
N LYS A 109 -0.99 -7.27 -0.21
CA LYS A 109 -0.75 -8.59 -0.77
C LYS A 109 0.64 -8.61 -1.41
N GLY A 110 1.48 -9.56 -1.00
CA GLY A 110 2.84 -9.69 -1.56
C GLY A 110 3.93 -8.85 -0.88
N GLY A 111 3.61 -8.15 0.21
CA GLY A 111 4.61 -7.45 1.04
C GLY A 111 4.68 -5.94 0.83
N LEU A 112 5.77 -5.32 1.32
CA LEU A 112 6.03 -3.89 1.21
C LEU A 112 6.65 -3.52 -0.15
N PRO A 113 6.46 -2.28 -0.62
CA PRO A 113 7.31 -1.70 -1.67
C PRO A 113 8.80 -1.83 -1.32
N ALA A 114 9.66 -2.05 -2.32
CA ALA A 114 11.09 -2.26 -2.10
C ALA A 114 11.76 -1.12 -1.31
N GLU A 115 11.42 0.13 -1.64
CA GLU A 115 11.93 1.32 -0.93
C GLU A 115 11.52 1.33 0.54
N ALA A 116 10.27 0.97 0.85
CA ALA A 116 9.78 0.86 2.22
C ALA A 116 10.48 -0.28 2.99
N GLY A 117 10.74 -1.41 2.32
CA GLY A 117 11.52 -2.51 2.90
C GLY A 117 12.95 -2.10 3.22
N MET A 118 13.64 -1.43 2.29
CA MET A 118 14.99 -0.88 2.51
C MET A 118 15.00 0.14 3.65
N PHE A 119 13.99 1.00 3.71
CA PHE A 119 13.87 2.00 4.78
C PHE A 119 13.72 1.36 6.16
N ILE A 120 12.97 0.27 6.31
CA ILE A 120 12.87 -0.48 7.58
C ILE A 120 14.24 -1.05 7.98
N LEU A 121 15.00 -1.61 7.04
CA LEU A 121 16.35 -2.14 7.31
C LEU A 121 17.29 -1.02 7.79
N ASP A 122 17.22 0.16 7.20
CA ASP A 122 18.04 1.30 7.62
C ASP A 122 17.61 1.87 8.97
N LEU A 123 16.31 1.91 9.26
CA LEU A 123 15.80 2.26 10.59
C LEU A 123 16.28 1.28 11.66
N GLU A 124 16.28 -0.02 11.38
CA GLU A 124 16.76 -1.03 12.34
C GLU A 124 18.26 -0.86 12.63
N LYS A 125 19.08 -0.60 11.60
CA LYS A 125 20.51 -0.29 11.79
C LYS A 125 20.72 0.96 12.65
N GLN A 126 19.90 1.99 12.47
CA GLN A 126 19.98 3.25 13.23
C GLN A 126 19.48 3.10 14.67
N ASN A 127 18.71 2.05 14.97
CA ASN A 127 18.06 1.84 16.26
C ASN A 127 18.33 0.42 16.80
N PRO A 128 19.59 0.03 17.07
CA PRO A 128 19.96 -1.37 17.36
C PRO A 128 19.34 -1.95 18.64
N ASN A 129 18.76 -1.11 19.51
CA ASN A 129 18.09 -1.53 20.74
C ASN A 129 16.58 -1.78 20.56
N ILE A 130 16.05 -1.56 19.35
CA ILE A 130 14.62 -1.74 19.04
C ILE A 130 14.54 -2.72 17.88
N LYS A 131 13.88 -3.86 18.10
CA LYS A 131 13.61 -4.81 17.02
C LYS A 131 12.50 -4.27 16.12
N LEU A 132 12.72 -4.24 14.81
CA LEU A 132 11.68 -3.86 13.85
C LEU A 132 11.13 -5.12 13.16
N GLU A 133 9.81 -5.24 13.06
CA GLU A 133 9.16 -6.32 12.32
C GLU A 133 8.09 -5.74 11.38
N THR A 134 7.87 -6.44 10.27
CA THR A 134 6.76 -6.18 9.35
C THR A 134 5.83 -7.38 9.35
N TRP A 135 4.54 -7.16 9.54
CA TRP A 135 3.52 -8.19 9.50
C TRP A 135 2.62 -7.98 8.28
N THR A 136 2.70 -8.95 7.38
CA THR A 136 1.83 -9.05 6.19
C THR A 136 0.52 -9.78 6.55
N PRO A 137 -0.48 -9.80 5.66
CA PRO A 137 -1.67 -10.62 5.85
C PRO A 137 -1.34 -12.09 6.16
N GLU A 138 -0.35 -12.67 5.48
CA GLU A 138 0.06 -14.06 5.66
C GLU A 138 0.64 -14.32 7.05
N HIS A 139 1.43 -13.39 7.58
CA HIS A 139 1.94 -13.48 8.96
C HIS A 139 0.78 -13.50 9.96
N LEU A 140 -0.21 -12.61 9.79
CA LEU A 140 -1.39 -12.57 10.64
C LEU A 140 -2.24 -13.84 10.53
N VAL A 141 -2.46 -14.35 9.33
CA VAL A 141 -3.18 -15.61 9.11
C VAL A 141 -2.47 -16.74 9.84
N GLN A 142 -1.14 -16.88 9.69
CA GLN A 142 -0.39 -17.93 10.37
C GLN A 142 -0.54 -17.88 11.89
N GLN A 143 -0.42 -16.69 12.49
CA GLN A 143 -0.63 -16.50 13.93
C GLN A 143 -2.05 -16.85 14.36
N LEU A 144 -3.06 -16.43 13.58
CA LEU A 144 -4.47 -16.63 13.93
C LEU A 144 -4.93 -18.07 13.77
N LEU A 145 -4.37 -18.84 12.84
CA LEU A 145 -4.70 -20.26 12.69
C LEU A 145 -4.22 -21.13 13.84
N GLU A 146 -3.39 -20.62 14.74
CA GLU A 146 -3.05 -21.30 16.01
C GLU A 146 -4.22 -21.26 17.02
N LEU A 147 -5.22 -20.40 16.80
CA LEU A 147 -6.39 -20.28 17.65
C LEU A 147 -7.38 -21.43 17.42
N SER A 148 -8.14 -21.76 18.47
CA SER A 148 -9.27 -22.69 18.34
C SER A 148 -10.35 -22.13 17.39
N ALA A 149 -11.10 -23.02 16.73
CA ALA A 149 -12.23 -22.65 15.86
C ALA A 149 -13.26 -21.74 16.56
N SER A 150 -13.46 -21.90 17.87
CA SER A 150 -14.33 -21.03 18.66
C SER A 150 -13.80 -19.59 18.72
N ASN A 151 -12.50 -19.43 18.97
CA ASN A 151 -11.84 -18.12 19.01
C ASN A 151 -11.80 -17.46 17.62
N LEU A 152 -11.53 -18.24 16.57
CA LEU A 152 -11.63 -17.78 15.20
C LEU A 152 -13.06 -17.34 14.85
N GLY A 153 -14.08 -18.09 15.26
CA GLY A 153 -15.48 -17.74 15.08
C GLY A 153 -15.87 -16.40 15.74
N ASN A 154 -15.24 -16.03 16.86
CA ASN A 154 -15.47 -14.75 17.53
C ASN A 154 -14.95 -13.54 16.74
N LEU A 155 -13.99 -13.73 15.82
CA LEU A 155 -13.55 -12.68 14.91
C LEU A 155 -14.58 -12.39 13.82
N PHE A 156 -15.50 -13.33 13.57
CA PHE A 156 -16.53 -13.26 12.52
C PHE A 156 -17.96 -13.47 13.06
N PRO A 157 -18.39 -12.66 14.06
CA PRO A 157 -19.59 -12.94 14.85
C PRO A 157 -20.91 -12.85 14.05
N THR A 158 -20.92 -12.14 12.93
CA THR A 158 -22.09 -11.97 12.05
C THR A 158 -22.17 -12.99 10.91
N GLN A 159 -21.08 -13.71 10.60
CA GLN A 159 -21.02 -14.62 9.44
C GLN A 159 -21.21 -16.10 9.82
N VAL A 160 -21.04 -16.48 11.09
CA VAL A 160 -21.03 -17.91 11.51
C VAL A 160 -22.23 -18.34 12.35
N LYS A 161 -23.15 -17.42 12.72
CA LYS A 161 -24.35 -17.82 13.49
C LYS A 161 -25.39 -18.52 12.61
N GLY A 162 -25.43 -19.85 12.71
CA GLY A 162 -26.55 -20.68 12.28
C GLY A 162 -26.47 -21.25 10.86
N GLN A 163 -25.35 -21.04 10.15
CA GLN A 163 -25.14 -21.68 8.85
C GLN A 163 -24.19 -22.87 8.99
N SER A 164 -24.74 -24.07 8.82
CA SER A 164 -23.96 -25.29 8.59
C SER A 164 -23.88 -25.49 7.08
N PHE A 165 -22.67 -25.44 6.52
CA PHE A 165 -22.48 -25.86 5.15
C PHE A 165 -22.54 -27.39 5.09
N SER A 166 -23.21 -27.91 4.06
CA SER A 166 -23.26 -29.35 3.83
C SER A 166 -21.85 -29.89 3.54
N LYS A 167 -21.60 -31.17 3.85
CA LYS A 167 -20.35 -31.85 3.49
C LYS A 167 -20.00 -31.70 2.00
N ALA A 168 -21.00 -31.74 1.13
CA ALA A 168 -20.81 -31.56 -0.31
C ALA A 168 -20.41 -30.11 -0.68
N THR A 169 -21.00 -29.12 -0.01
CA THR A 169 -20.60 -27.71 -0.15
C THR A 169 -19.16 -27.51 0.31
N TRP A 170 -18.76 -28.17 1.39
CA TRP A 170 -17.38 -28.16 1.89
C TRP A 170 -16.40 -28.80 0.92
N GLU A 171 -16.72 -29.98 0.40
CA GLU A 171 -15.88 -30.67 -0.59
C GLU A 171 -15.74 -29.84 -1.87
N TYR A 172 -16.79 -29.13 -2.28
CA TYR A 172 -16.75 -28.19 -3.39
C TYR A 172 -15.83 -26.99 -3.11
N LEU A 173 -16.01 -26.31 -1.97
CA LEU A 173 -15.18 -25.15 -1.61
C LEU A 173 -13.70 -25.54 -1.43
N ALA A 174 -13.41 -26.68 -0.79
CA ALA A 174 -12.05 -27.18 -0.63
C ALA A 174 -11.42 -27.57 -1.98
N LYS A 175 -12.22 -28.08 -2.93
CA LYS A 175 -11.77 -28.36 -4.29
C LYS A 175 -11.53 -27.08 -5.09
N ALA A 176 -12.40 -26.08 -4.94
CA ALA A 176 -12.28 -24.77 -5.59
C ALA A 176 -11.02 -24.02 -5.09
N ALA A 177 -10.82 -23.97 -3.77
CA ALA A 177 -9.62 -23.40 -3.15
C ALA A 177 -8.33 -24.11 -3.62
N LYS A 178 -8.37 -25.43 -3.80
CA LYS A 178 -7.23 -26.19 -4.36
C LYS A 178 -7.04 -26.01 -5.87
N SER A 179 -8.10 -25.75 -6.63
CA SER A 179 -7.97 -25.47 -8.07
C SER A 179 -7.37 -24.09 -8.34
N GLU A 180 -7.51 -23.14 -7.42
CA GLU A 180 -6.80 -21.85 -7.49
C GLU A 180 -5.32 -21.96 -7.07
N ILE A 181 -4.90 -23.06 -6.43
CA ILE A 181 -3.47 -23.36 -6.16
C ILE A 181 -2.77 -23.97 -7.39
N GLY A 182 -3.53 -24.35 -8.44
CA GLY A 182 -3.01 -24.97 -9.68
C GLY A 182 -3.15 -24.11 -10.93
N VAL A 183 -3.79 -22.96 -10.83
CA VAL A 183 -3.66 -21.88 -11.81
C VAL A 183 -2.60 -20.98 -11.21
N GLU A 184 -1.38 -21.01 -11.76
CA GLU A 184 -0.51 -19.83 -11.62
C GLU A 184 -1.42 -18.65 -11.91
N PRO A 185 -1.68 -17.74 -10.94
CA PRO A 185 -2.31 -16.50 -11.30
C PRO A 185 -1.48 -16.02 -12.48
N GLN A 186 -2.12 -15.78 -13.64
CA GLN A 186 -1.50 -14.85 -14.55
C GLN A 186 -1.39 -13.59 -13.72
N TYR A 187 -0.20 -13.41 -13.14
CA TYR A 187 0.16 -12.22 -12.41
C TYR A 187 0.03 -11.14 -13.48
N GLN A 188 -1.12 -10.49 -13.50
CA GLN A 188 -1.12 -9.08 -13.81
C GLN A 188 -0.24 -8.52 -12.70
N LEU A 189 1.06 -8.37 -12.98
CA LEU A 189 1.87 -7.37 -12.31
C LEU A 189 0.94 -6.16 -12.19
N ASN A 190 0.85 -5.57 -11.00
CA ASN A 190 0.20 -4.28 -10.82
C ASN A 190 0.88 -3.30 -11.76
N ARG A 191 0.39 -3.22 -13.00
CA ARG A 191 0.82 -2.29 -14.01
C ARG A 191 0.35 -0.95 -13.52
N LEU A 192 1.26 0.01 -13.47
CA LEU A 192 0.85 1.35 -13.11
C LEU A 192 -0.11 1.85 -14.21
N PRO A 193 -1.17 2.59 -13.88
CA PRO A 193 -2.03 3.22 -14.88
C PRO A 193 -1.26 4.00 -15.95
N LEU A 194 -0.10 4.55 -15.59
CA LEU A 194 0.84 5.15 -16.54
C LEU A 194 1.39 4.13 -17.56
N ASP A 195 1.76 2.92 -17.11
CA ASP A 195 2.30 1.89 -18.00
C ASP A 195 1.26 1.47 -19.05
N ASP A 196 -0.01 1.36 -18.66
CA ASP A 196 -1.10 1.05 -19.60
C ASP A 196 -1.29 2.15 -20.66
N GLU A 197 -1.09 3.42 -20.29
CA GLU A 197 -1.17 4.55 -21.24
C GLU A 197 0.04 4.61 -22.18
N LEU A 198 1.21 4.20 -21.69
CA LEU A 198 2.47 4.24 -22.41
C LEU A 198 2.76 2.95 -23.20
N ASP A 199 1.86 1.98 -23.13
CA ASP A 199 2.03 0.68 -23.76
C ASP A 199 1.73 0.72 -25.26
N ASN A 200 2.44 -0.13 -26.02
CA ASN A 200 2.33 -0.26 -27.48
C ASN A 200 2.65 1.03 -28.27
N LEU A 201 3.28 2.01 -27.64
CA LEU A 201 3.88 3.17 -28.31
C LEU A 201 5.29 2.85 -28.75
N ASP A 202 5.76 3.50 -29.81
CA ASP A 202 7.20 3.53 -30.11
C ASP A 202 7.97 4.32 -29.03
N GLU A 203 9.28 4.14 -29.00
CA GLU A 203 10.15 4.69 -27.94
C GLU A 203 10.06 6.22 -27.82
N ASP A 204 9.98 6.91 -28.96
CA ASP A 204 9.92 8.37 -29.03
C ASP A 204 8.55 8.89 -28.56
N ASP A 205 7.44 8.31 -29.04
CA ASP A 205 6.08 8.66 -28.59
C ASP A 205 5.93 8.37 -27.09
N ARG A 206 6.48 7.25 -26.62
CA ARG A 206 6.43 6.84 -25.21
C ARG A 206 7.13 7.85 -24.30
N GLU A 207 8.35 8.23 -24.65
CA GLU A 207 9.15 9.15 -23.85
C GLU A 207 8.55 10.56 -23.85
N VAL A 208 8.11 11.05 -25.01
CA VAL A 208 7.46 12.37 -25.12
C VAL A 208 6.17 12.42 -24.31
N ARG A 209 5.33 11.38 -24.35
CA ARG A 209 4.09 11.35 -23.53
C ARG A 209 4.38 11.28 -22.04
N ARG A 210 5.34 10.43 -21.63
CA ARG A 210 5.79 10.35 -20.23
C ARG A 210 6.21 11.72 -19.71
N ARG A 211 7.03 12.44 -20.49
CA ARG A 211 7.50 13.78 -20.13
C ARG A 211 6.41 14.84 -20.13
N LEU A 212 5.52 14.86 -21.12
CA LEU A 212 4.39 15.80 -21.14
C LEU A 212 3.47 15.61 -19.92
N LEU A 213 3.16 14.35 -19.56
CA LEU A 213 2.39 14.02 -18.36
C LEU A 213 3.11 14.47 -17.09
N GLY A 214 4.40 14.13 -16.96
CA GLY A 214 5.20 14.50 -15.79
C GLY A 214 5.38 16.01 -15.63
N TYR A 215 5.74 16.71 -16.71
CA TYR A 215 5.91 18.17 -16.72
C TYR A 215 4.61 18.89 -16.41
N SER A 216 3.46 18.43 -16.96
CA SER A 216 2.16 19.01 -16.65
C SER A 216 1.85 18.99 -15.15
N ARG A 217 2.35 17.97 -14.43
CA ARG A 217 2.20 17.85 -12.99
C ARG A 217 3.26 18.60 -12.19
N TRP A 218 4.52 18.55 -12.64
CA TRP A 218 5.66 19.10 -11.91
C TRP A 218 5.71 20.63 -11.97
N TYR A 219 5.46 21.20 -13.16
CA TYR A 219 5.48 22.65 -13.37
C TYR A 219 4.07 23.28 -13.35
N ASP A 220 3.05 22.60 -12.83
CA ASP A 220 1.63 22.99 -12.87
C ASP A 220 1.39 24.46 -12.42
N PRO A 221 1.04 25.40 -13.33
CA PRO A 221 0.71 25.18 -14.75
C PRO A 221 1.94 25.15 -15.67
N ALA A 222 2.16 24.03 -16.38
CA ALA A 222 3.36 23.85 -17.18
C ALA A 222 3.34 24.71 -18.45
N ASN A 223 4.29 25.64 -18.58
CA ASN A 223 4.36 26.54 -19.73
C ASN A 223 4.79 25.79 -21.00
N LYS A 224 4.07 25.97 -22.11
CA LYS A 224 4.33 25.28 -23.37
C LYS A 224 5.71 25.56 -23.96
N ILE A 225 6.20 26.79 -23.83
CA ILE A 225 7.48 27.22 -24.40
C ILE A 225 8.60 26.50 -23.65
N GLU A 226 8.59 26.56 -22.32
CA GLU A 226 9.59 25.92 -21.46
C GLU A 226 9.59 24.40 -21.61
N VAL A 227 8.39 23.79 -21.65
CA VAL A 227 8.23 22.35 -21.91
C VAL A 227 8.79 21.96 -23.27
N PHE A 228 8.54 22.78 -24.31
CA PHE A 228 9.08 22.51 -25.64
C PHE A 228 10.60 22.66 -25.68
N GLU A 229 11.17 23.69 -25.05
CA GLU A 229 12.62 23.88 -24.98
C GLU A 229 13.32 22.70 -24.29
N LYS A 230 12.75 22.18 -23.20
CA LYS A 230 13.26 20.98 -22.52
C LYS A 230 13.21 19.74 -23.42
N LEU A 231 12.07 19.48 -24.06
CA LEU A 231 11.92 18.33 -24.97
C LEU A 231 12.82 18.46 -26.21
N ALA A 232 13.01 19.67 -26.73
CA ALA A 232 13.94 19.94 -27.83
C ALA A 232 15.40 19.72 -27.43
N GLY A 233 15.77 20.08 -26.20
CA GLY A 233 17.09 19.80 -25.63
C GLY A 233 17.41 18.30 -25.54
N LEU A 234 16.39 17.46 -25.46
CA LEU A 234 16.48 15.99 -25.47
C LEU A 234 16.39 15.39 -26.89
N GLY A 235 16.28 16.22 -27.92
CA GLY A 235 16.24 15.79 -29.32
C GLY A 235 14.84 15.53 -29.88
N HIS A 236 13.77 15.84 -29.15
CA HIS A 236 12.39 15.64 -29.63
C HIS A 236 11.88 16.85 -30.40
N GLY A 237 11.43 16.62 -31.65
CA GLY A 237 10.95 17.67 -32.54
C GLY A 237 9.56 18.21 -32.20
N GLU A 238 9.26 19.44 -32.61
CA GLU A 238 8.01 20.16 -32.29
C GLU A 238 6.75 19.42 -32.74
N GLU A 239 6.78 18.81 -33.92
CA GLU A 239 5.63 18.09 -34.47
C GLU A 239 5.29 16.84 -33.63
N LEU A 240 6.31 16.11 -33.17
CA LEU A 240 6.15 14.93 -32.31
C LEU A 240 5.54 15.33 -30.96
N VAL A 241 6.02 16.42 -30.36
CA VAL A 241 5.50 16.96 -29.10
C VAL A 241 4.04 17.39 -29.25
N LYS A 242 3.70 18.10 -30.33
CA LYS A 242 2.33 18.55 -30.60
C LYS A 242 1.36 17.39 -30.79
N ILE A 243 1.73 16.39 -31.61
CA ILE A 243 0.89 15.22 -31.86
C ILE A 243 0.61 14.47 -30.55
N ASN A 244 1.63 14.23 -29.73
CA ASN A 244 1.45 13.51 -28.47
C ASN A 244 0.67 14.32 -27.44
N ALA A 245 0.88 15.64 -27.34
CA ALA A 245 0.06 16.48 -26.48
C ALA A 245 -1.43 16.43 -26.86
N GLN A 246 -1.75 16.50 -28.16
CA GLN A 246 -3.14 16.39 -28.65
C GLN A 246 -3.76 15.03 -28.33
N ARG A 247 -2.99 13.94 -28.45
CA ARG A 247 -3.46 12.59 -28.08
C ARG A 247 -3.75 12.48 -26.58
N LEU A 248 -2.86 13.02 -25.73
CA LEU A 248 -3.08 13.08 -24.28
C LEU A 248 -4.30 13.93 -23.91
N GLN A 249 -4.57 15.01 -24.65
CA GLN A 249 -5.78 15.81 -24.46
C GLN A 249 -7.04 15.06 -24.88
N ALA A 250 -7.01 14.34 -26.01
CA ALA A 250 -8.13 13.53 -26.47
C ALA A 250 -8.44 12.36 -25.53
N ALA A 251 -7.46 11.91 -24.75
CA ALA A 251 -7.60 10.90 -23.71
C ALA A 251 -8.00 11.47 -22.33
N ASP A 252 -8.32 12.77 -22.23
CA ASP A 252 -8.65 13.47 -20.99
C ASP A 252 -7.55 13.37 -19.90
N LEU A 253 -6.29 13.21 -20.30
CA LEU A 253 -5.15 13.11 -19.38
C LEU A 253 -4.55 14.47 -19.03
N ILE A 254 -4.49 15.36 -20.02
CA ILE A 254 -4.06 16.76 -19.84
C ILE A 254 -5.03 17.71 -20.53
N GLN A 255 -5.08 18.95 -20.07
CA GLN A 255 -5.77 20.03 -20.74
C GLN A 255 -4.76 20.96 -21.42
N ILE A 256 -4.95 21.20 -22.71
CA ILE A 256 -4.17 22.18 -23.46
C ILE A 256 -4.92 23.51 -23.45
N THR A 257 -4.31 24.54 -22.85
CA THR A 257 -4.80 25.93 -22.91
C THR A 257 -4.02 26.71 -23.98
N GLU A 258 -4.16 28.04 -24.05
CA GLU A 258 -3.34 28.86 -24.96
C GLU A 258 -1.84 28.66 -24.68
N ASN A 259 -1.43 28.80 -23.40
CA ASN A 259 -0.02 28.86 -23.00
C ASN A 259 0.46 27.69 -22.14
N HIS A 260 -0.43 26.81 -21.65
CA HIS A 260 -0.06 25.79 -20.68
C HIS A 260 -0.61 24.40 -20.99
N TYR A 261 0.09 23.39 -20.47
CA TYR A 261 -0.40 22.02 -20.26
C TYR A 261 -0.78 21.84 -18.79
N LEU A 262 -2.04 21.49 -18.52
CA LEU A 262 -2.56 21.31 -17.16
C LEU A 262 -2.90 19.83 -16.91
N PRO A 263 -2.67 19.30 -15.71
CA PRO A 263 -2.95 17.90 -15.41
C PRO A 263 -4.46 17.69 -15.19
N LEU A 264 -5.10 16.85 -16.01
CA LEU A 264 -6.51 16.43 -15.80
C LEU A 264 -6.56 15.12 -15.02
N ASN A 265 -5.85 14.09 -15.48
CA ASN A 265 -5.71 12.84 -14.76
C ASN A 265 -4.52 12.92 -13.79
N LYS A 266 -4.80 13.40 -12.57
CA LYS A 266 -3.79 13.65 -11.54
C LYS A 266 -2.97 12.41 -11.17
N ASP A 267 -3.54 11.22 -11.26
CA ASP A 267 -2.87 9.98 -10.86
C ASP A 267 -1.80 9.57 -11.88
N ILE A 268 -2.16 9.55 -13.17
CA ILE A 268 -1.24 9.22 -14.27
C ILE A 268 -0.16 10.31 -14.40
N CYS A 269 -0.53 11.59 -14.29
CA CYS A 269 0.44 12.68 -14.36
C CYS A 269 1.41 12.67 -13.16
N GLN A 270 0.93 12.28 -11.97
CA GLN A 270 1.78 12.10 -10.78
C GLN A 270 2.77 10.94 -10.94
N GLN A 271 2.32 9.78 -11.44
CA GLN A 271 3.22 8.65 -11.71
C GLN A 271 4.29 9.01 -12.75
N ALA A 272 3.90 9.78 -13.78
CA ALA A 272 4.83 10.25 -14.80
C ALA A 272 5.88 11.20 -14.22
N ALA A 273 5.46 12.12 -13.34
CA ALA A 273 6.36 13.03 -12.64
C ALA A 273 7.31 12.28 -11.70
N GLU A 274 6.82 11.28 -10.97
CA GLU A 274 7.66 10.44 -10.10
C GLU A 274 8.71 9.67 -10.90
N SER A 275 8.39 9.21 -12.12
CA SER A 275 9.35 8.56 -13.01
C SER A 275 10.49 9.48 -13.52
N LEU A 276 10.36 10.79 -13.29
CA LEU A 276 11.31 11.85 -13.69
C LEU A 276 11.91 12.57 -12.47
N MET A 277 11.64 12.09 -11.25
CA MET A 277 11.99 12.78 -10.00
C MET A 277 13.48 13.08 -9.89
N ASP A 278 14.34 12.13 -10.24
CA ASP A 278 15.80 12.29 -10.15
C ASP A 278 16.31 13.42 -11.06
N GLU A 279 15.73 13.55 -12.27
CA GLU A 279 16.07 14.62 -13.22
C GLU A 279 15.60 15.98 -12.69
N PHE A 280 14.39 16.04 -12.15
CA PHE A 280 13.86 17.28 -11.57
C PHE A 280 14.63 17.76 -10.35
N LEU A 281 15.10 16.85 -9.50
CA LEU A 281 15.89 17.20 -8.33
C LEU A 281 17.26 17.76 -8.71
N GLN A 282 17.89 17.23 -9.78
CA GLN A 282 19.16 17.76 -10.29
C GLN A 282 19.00 19.20 -10.80
N GLU A 283 17.91 19.53 -11.49
CA GLU A 283 17.63 20.90 -11.96
C GLU A 283 17.45 21.93 -10.83
N LEU A 284 17.16 21.49 -9.60
CA LEU A 284 17.02 22.39 -8.44
C LEU A 284 18.36 22.68 -7.73
N GLU A 285 19.39 21.88 -8.02
CA GLU A 285 20.73 22.03 -7.44
C GLU A 285 21.68 22.87 -8.32
N ASP A 286 21.31 23.09 -9.58
CA ASP A 286 22.00 23.95 -10.56
C ASP A 286 21.47 25.41 -10.58
#